data_AF-A0A1Q7K6Z6-F1
#
_entry.id   AF-A0A1Q7K6Z6-F1
#
_cell.length_a   1.000
_cell.length_b   1.000
_cell.length_c   1.000
_cell.angle_alpha   90.00
_cell.angle_beta   90.00
_cell.angle_gamma   90.00
#
_symmetry.space_group_name_H-M   'P 1'
#
loop_
_entity.id
_entity.type
_entity.pdbx_description
1 polymer ?
#
loop_
_entity_poly.entity_id
_entity_poly.type
_entity_poly.pdbx_seq_one_letter_code
_entity_poly.pdbx_strand_id
1 'polypeptide(L)'
;MASKKGITLTAGITAAIIGSSFLIWYLPQNSSVGTLVAAPRTELEIINDVYSRHNITATNIDSKFEEWKKGNVAASDMMNQISRDRTEIQNLRKELADARPAQEWQDSFDTYAKALDSFAKYLSTMETKVQSGNKTDSQELDGLKKEMQDYLNSSIAAMPFGK
;
A
#
# COMPACT_ATOMS: atom_id res chain seq x y z
N MET A 1 -25.13 27.88 -0.57
CA MET A 1 -23.93 27.77 0.26
C MET A 1 -23.42 26.34 0.17
N ALA A 2 -22.44 26.09 -0.71
CA ALA A 2 -21.84 24.77 -0.86
C ALA A 2 -20.98 24.46 0.36
N SER A 3 -21.19 23.28 0.97
CA SER A 3 -20.52 22.86 2.19
C SER A 3 -18.99 22.82 1.99
N LYS A 4 -18.29 23.78 2.62
CA LYS A 4 -16.82 23.87 2.64
C LYS A 4 -16.14 22.71 3.38
N LYS A 5 -16.91 21.77 3.94
CA LYS A 5 -16.41 20.67 4.77
C LYS A 5 -15.98 19.44 3.95
N GLY A 6 -16.46 19.29 2.71
CA GLY A 6 -16.13 18.14 1.87
C GLY A 6 -14.76 18.24 1.18
N ILE A 7 -14.38 19.44 0.73
CA ILE A 7 -13.15 19.64 -0.07
C ILE A 7 -11.88 19.45 0.78
N THR A 8 -11.93 19.82 2.06
CA THR A 8 -10.76 19.72 2.97
C THR A 8 -10.43 18.28 3.32
N LEU A 9 -11.44 17.39 3.40
CA LEU A 9 -11.21 16.00 3.79
C LEU A 9 -10.58 15.18 2.65
N THR A 10 -11.04 15.37 1.41
CA THR A 10 -10.48 14.69 0.25
C THR A 10 -9.04 15.15 -0.05
N ALA A 11 -8.76 16.45 0.06
CA ALA A 11 -7.40 16.97 -0.17
C ALA A 11 -6.38 16.51 0.90
N GLY A 12 -6.83 16.31 2.15
CA GLY A 12 -5.98 15.82 3.24
C GLY A 12 -5.62 14.33 3.10
N ILE A 13 -6.55 13.50 2.64
CA ILE A 13 -6.33 12.05 2.51
C ILE A 13 -5.44 11.71 1.30
N THR A 14 -5.56 12.43 0.18
CA THR A 14 -4.68 12.23 -0.99
C THR A 14 -3.22 12.61 -0.69
N ALA A 15 -2.99 13.62 0.15
CA ALA A 15 -1.63 14.02 0.55
C ALA A 15 -0.95 13.00 1.48
N ALA A 16 -1.71 12.16 2.19
CA ALA A 16 -1.17 11.20 3.16
C ALA A 16 -0.53 9.96 2.50
N ILE A 17 -0.87 9.66 1.24
CA ILE A 17 -0.27 8.54 0.49
C ILE A 17 1.05 8.96 -0.18
N ILE A 18 1.32 10.27 -0.28
CA ILE A 18 2.61 10.84 -0.73
C ILE A 18 3.63 10.81 0.43
N GLY A 19 3.72 9.67 1.11
CA GLY A 19 4.83 9.34 2.01
C GLY A 19 6.03 8.74 1.28
N SER A 20 6.05 8.81 -0.06
CA SER A 20 7.09 8.23 -0.93
C SER A 20 8.51 8.74 -0.67
N SER A 21 8.70 9.71 0.21
CA SER A 21 9.93 10.49 0.30
C SER A 21 11.04 9.88 1.16
N PHE A 22 10.82 8.78 1.90
CA PHE A 22 11.84 8.30 2.86
C PHE A 22 12.71 7.13 2.38
N LEU A 23 12.26 6.29 1.44
CA LEU A 23 13.00 5.06 1.08
C LEU A 23 13.97 5.21 -0.11
N ILE A 24 13.79 6.23 -0.97
CA ILE A 24 14.63 6.41 -2.17
C ILE A 24 16.09 6.78 -1.82
N TRP A 25 16.35 7.33 -0.63
CA TRP A 25 17.70 7.79 -0.24
C TRP A 25 18.67 6.68 0.19
N TYR A 26 18.21 5.45 0.44
CA TYR A 26 19.05 4.37 0.98
C TYR A 26 19.59 3.38 -0.08
N LEU A 27 19.33 3.60 -1.37
CA LEU A 27 19.92 2.77 -2.43
C LEU A 27 21.41 3.13 -2.64
N PRO A 28 22.37 2.21 -2.46
CA PRO A 28 23.72 2.41 -2.97
C PRO A 28 23.67 2.49 -4.50
N GLN A 29 23.94 3.66 -5.09
CA GLN A 29 23.92 3.92 -6.54
C GLN A 29 25.08 3.26 -7.32
N ASN A 30 25.75 2.26 -6.74
CA ASN A 30 26.97 1.68 -7.26
C ASN A 30 26.92 0.15 -7.29
N SER A 31 26.20 -0.41 -8.26
CA SER A 31 26.51 -1.75 -8.78
C SER A 31 27.12 -1.59 -10.16
N SER A 32 28.45 -1.44 -10.18
CA SER A 32 29.27 -1.43 -11.39
C SER A 32 29.05 -2.72 -12.20
N VAL A 33 28.92 -2.52 -13.51
CA VAL A 33 28.68 -3.53 -14.55
C VAL A 33 29.80 -4.58 -14.55
N GLY A 34 29.49 -5.81 -14.15
CA GLY A 34 30.40 -6.96 -14.18
C GLY A 34 29.60 -8.27 -14.17
N THR A 35 29.70 -9.04 -15.25
CA THR A 35 28.90 -10.22 -15.58
C THR A 35 28.98 -11.35 -14.54
N LEU A 36 28.05 -11.47 -13.58
CA LEU A 36 27.91 -12.62 -12.67
C LEU A 36 26.45 -12.74 -12.17
N VAL A 37 25.99 -13.97 -11.86
CA VAL A 37 24.68 -14.32 -11.24
C VAL A 37 24.12 -13.15 -10.44
N ALA A 38 22.92 -12.66 -10.78
CA ALA A 38 22.29 -11.56 -10.06
C ALA A 38 22.34 -11.87 -8.56
N ALA A 39 23.07 -11.05 -7.80
CA ALA A 39 23.19 -11.24 -6.37
C ALA A 39 21.78 -11.34 -5.76
N PRO A 40 21.55 -12.23 -4.77
CA PRO A 40 20.25 -12.30 -4.11
C PRO A 40 19.87 -10.91 -3.60
N ARG A 41 18.63 -10.49 -3.85
CA ARG A 41 18.10 -9.19 -3.39
C ARG A 41 18.28 -9.07 -1.88
N THR A 42 18.74 -7.91 -1.44
CA THR A 42 18.87 -7.58 -0.01
C THR A 42 17.50 -7.36 0.64
N GLU A 43 17.40 -7.46 1.96
CA GLU A 43 16.17 -7.21 2.72
C GLU A 43 15.61 -5.80 2.46
N LEU A 44 16.50 -4.81 2.37
CA LEU A 44 16.14 -3.43 2.04
C LEU A 44 15.56 -3.32 0.63
N GLU A 45 16.17 -3.97 -0.35
CA GLU A 45 15.65 -4.00 -1.73
C GLU A 45 14.27 -4.67 -1.80
N ILE A 46 14.07 -5.75 -1.04
CA ILE A 46 12.79 -6.46 -0.97
C ILE A 46 11.71 -5.56 -0.36
N ILE A 47 11.95 -4.95 0.81
CA ILE A 47 10.95 -4.04 1.42
C ILE A 47 10.67 -2.85 0.49
N ASN A 48 11.69 -2.26 -0.13
CA ASN A 48 11.50 -1.11 -1.03
C ASN A 48 10.63 -1.47 -2.24
N ASP A 49 10.88 -2.63 -2.84
CA ASP A 49 10.10 -3.12 -3.97
C ASP A 49 8.64 -3.43 -3.57
N VAL A 50 8.44 -4.11 -2.43
CA VAL A 50 7.12 -4.36 -1.87
C VAL A 50 6.39 -3.04 -1.58
N TYR A 51 7.09 -2.05 -1.00
CA TYR A 51 6.55 -0.73 -0.72
C TYR A 51 6.12 0.02 -1.98
N SER A 52 6.98 0.02 -3.00
CA SER A 52 6.68 0.67 -4.28
C SER A 52 5.40 0.09 -4.91
N ARG A 53 5.32 -1.24 -5.03
CA ARG A 53 4.15 -1.91 -5.61
C ARG A 53 2.89 -1.76 -4.77
N HIS A 54 3.00 -1.85 -3.45
CA HIS A 54 1.90 -1.60 -2.53
C HIS A 54 1.37 -0.17 -2.70
N ASN A 55 2.25 0.84 -2.72
CA ASN A 55 1.85 2.24 -2.84
C ASN A 55 1.19 2.56 -4.19
N ILE A 56 1.73 2.02 -5.30
CA ILE A 56 1.13 2.14 -6.63
C ILE A 56 -0.26 1.52 -6.64
N THR A 57 -0.40 0.30 -6.08
CA THR A 57 -1.68 -0.41 -6.00
C THR A 57 -2.70 0.38 -5.17
N ALA A 58 -2.31 0.85 -3.98
CA ALA A 58 -3.16 1.65 -3.10
C ALA A 58 -3.61 2.97 -3.74
N THR A 59 -2.70 3.69 -4.40
CA THR A 59 -3.02 4.95 -5.09
C THR A 59 -3.99 4.72 -6.25
N ASN A 60 -3.74 3.68 -7.06
CA ASN A 60 -4.57 3.38 -8.22
C ASN A 60 -5.98 2.96 -7.82
N ILE A 61 -6.13 2.09 -6.81
CA ILE A 61 -7.46 1.65 -6.36
C ILE A 61 -8.26 2.79 -5.74
N ASP A 62 -7.60 3.66 -4.96
CA ASP A 62 -8.23 4.83 -4.36
C ASP A 62 -8.77 5.77 -5.43
N SER A 63 -7.93 6.13 -6.40
CA SER A 63 -8.32 6.99 -7.50
C SER A 63 -9.51 6.40 -8.26
N LYS A 64 -9.45 5.10 -8.58
CA LYS A 64 -10.52 4.41 -9.31
C LYS A 64 -11.82 4.32 -8.51
N PHE A 65 -11.74 4.14 -7.20
CA PHE A 65 -12.92 4.11 -6.33
C PHE A 65 -13.60 5.48 -6.26
N GLU A 66 -12.85 6.58 -6.19
CA GLU A 66 -13.40 7.92 -6.28
C GLU A 66 -14.12 8.16 -7.62
N GLU A 67 -13.54 7.70 -8.72
CA GLU A 67 -14.18 7.79 -10.05
C GLU A 67 -15.44 6.90 -10.14
N TRP A 68 -15.45 5.73 -9.49
CA TRP A 68 -16.65 4.91 -9.36
C TRP A 68 -17.75 5.60 -8.55
N LYS A 69 -17.42 6.25 -7.41
CA LYS A 69 -18.37 7.05 -6.63
C LYS A 69 -18.99 8.15 -7.50
N LYS A 70 -18.19 8.85 -8.31
CA LYS A 70 -18.65 9.87 -9.26
C LYS A 70 -19.48 9.31 -10.43
N GLY A 71 -19.41 8.00 -10.69
CA GLY A 71 -20.12 7.34 -11.80
C GLY A 71 -19.33 7.29 -13.10
N ASN A 72 -18.06 7.66 -13.09
CA ASN A 72 -17.17 7.62 -14.25
C ASN A 72 -16.56 6.23 -14.50
N VAL A 73 -16.62 5.35 -13.49
CA VAL A 73 -16.20 3.94 -13.57
C VAL A 73 -17.39 3.05 -13.25
N ALA A 74 -17.62 2.03 -14.07
CA ALA A 74 -18.67 1.05 -13.84
C ALA A 74 -18.35 0.16 -12.63
N ALA A 75 -19.38 -0.33 -11.94
CA ALA A 75 -19.19 -1.23 -10.79
C ALA A 75 -18.41 -2.49 -11.18
N SER A 76 -18.67 -3.07 -12.36
CA SER A 76 -17.92 -4.22 -12.88
C SER A 76 -16.42 -3.95 -13.02
N ASP A 77 -16.05 -2.77 -13.51
CA ASP A 77 -14.65 -2.39 -13.70
C ASP A 77 -13.92 -2.13 -12.38
N MET A 78 -14.65 -1.63 -11.39
CA MET A 78 -14.16 -1.49 -10.02
C MET A 78 -13.96 -2.87 -9.37
N MET A 79 -14.94 -3.77 -9.48
CA MET A 79 -14.83 -5.16 -9.00
C MET A 79 -13.64 -5.89 -9.63
N ASN A 80 -13.43 -5.73 -10.94
CA ASN A 80 -12.29 -6.30 -11.65
C ASN A 80 -10.95 -5.74 -11.14
N GLN A 81 -10.89 -4.46 -10.76
CA GLN A 81 -9.69 -3.90 -10.14
C GLN A 81 -9.44 -4.51 -8.76
N ILE A 82 -10.46 -4.53 -7.90
CA ILE A 82 -10.36 -5.11 -6.55
C ILE A 82 -9.86 -6.56 -6.61
N SER A 83 -10.35 -7.35 -7.56
CA SER A 83 -9.90 -8.73 -7.76
C SER A 83 -8.42 -8.82 -8.15
N ARG A 84 -7.91 -7.92 -9.01
CA ARG A 84 -6.49 -7.90 -9.37
C ARG A 84 -5.63 -7.49 -8.20
N ASP A 85 -6.03 -6.44 -7.48
CA ASP A 85 -5.25 -5.90 -6.39
C ASP A 85 -5.18 -6.89 -5.22
N ARG A 86 -6.26 -7.66 -4.97
CA ARG A 86 -6.21 -8.78 -4.01
C ARG A 86 -5.15 -9.81 -4.37
N THR A 87 -5.05 -10.19 -5.64
CA THR A 87 -4.00 -11.12 -6.11
C THR A 87 -2.62 -10.52 -5.87
N GLU A 88 -2.43 -9.23 -6.18
CA GLU A 88 -1.17 -8.55 -5.93
C GLU A 88 -0.80 -8.56 -4.43
N ILE A 89 -1.76 -8.29 -3.54
CA ILE A 89 -1.50 -8.35 -2.10
C ILE A 89 -1.12 -9.74 -1.62
N GLN A 90 -1.72 -10.80 -2.16
CA GLN A 90 -1.28 -12.16 -1.84
C GLN A 90 0.15 -12.42 -2.34
N ASN A 91 0.51 -11.92 -3.53
CA ASN A 91 1.87 -12.03 -4.05
C ASN A 91 2.89 -11.30 -3.17
N LEU A 92 2.61 -10.05 -2.78
CA LEU A 92 3.47 -9.25 -1.91
C LEU A 92 3.69 -9.93 -0.55
N ARG A 93 2.63 -10.50 0.04
CA ARG A 93 2.73 -11.24 1.31
C ARG A 93 3.59 -12.49 1.18
N LYS A 94 3.39 -13.24 0.08
CA LYS A 94 4.20 -14.42 -0.21
C LYS A 94 5.66 -14.05 -0.36
N GLU A 95 5.95 -12.94 -1.04
CA GLU A 95 7.31 -12.45 -1.23
C GLU A 95 7.99 -12.08 0.10
N LEU A 96 7.28 -11.38 1.01
CA LEU A 96 7.79 -11.11 2.36
C LEU A 96 8.03 -12.40 3.15
N ALA A 97 7.13 -13.38 3.05
CA ALA A 97 7.26 -14.66 3.77
C ALA A 97 8.41 -15.53 3.22
N ASP A 98 8.60 -15.54 1.90
CA ASP A 98 9.66 -16.32 1.24
C ASP A 98 11.04 -15.68 1.43
N ALA A 99 11.11 -14.37 1.72
CA ALA A 99 12.36 -13.63 1.92
C ALA A 99 13.20 -14.11 3.11
N ARG A 100 12.56 -14.66 4.16
CA ARG A 100 13.22 -15.19 5.38
C ARG A 100 14.33 -14.26 5.89
N PRO A 101 13.98 -13.02 6.29
CA PRO A 101 14.96 -11.98 6.61
C PRO A 101 15.84 -12.36 7.81
N ALA A 102 16.99 -11.70 7.95
CA ALA A 102 17.79 -11.79 9.17
C ALA A 102 16.99 -11.32 10.41
N GLN A 103 17.37 -11.79 11.61
CA GLN A 103 16.65 -11.54 12.86
C GLN A 103 16.42 -10.04 13.16
N GLU A 104 17.37 -9.20 12.77
CA GLU A 104 17.30 -7.74 12.93
C GLU A 104 16.29 -7.03 12.01
N TRP A 105 15.85 -7.71 10.93
CA TRP A 105 14.84 -7.24 9.99
C TRP A 105 13.47 -7.85 10.23
N GLN A 106 13.38 -8.93 11.02
CA GLN A 106 12.15 -9.70 11.23
C GLN A 106 10.98 -8.82 11.66
N ASP A 107 11.17 -7.94 12.64
CA ASP A 107 10.11 -7.05 13.13
C ASP A 107 9.61 -6.09 12.04
N SER A 108 10.49 -5.63 11.15
CA SER A 108 10.14 -4.77 10.03
C SER A 108 9.27 -5.52 9.01
N PHE A 109 9.65 -6.74 8.63
CA PHE A 109 8.90 -7.60 7.70
C PHE A 109 7.54 -8.01 8.27
N ASP A 110 7.50 -8.47 9.53
CA ASP A 110 6.27 -8.90 10.19
C ASP A 110 5.29 -7.73 10.35
N THR A 111 5.80 -6.55 10.65
CA THR A 111 4.97 -5.34 10.74
C THR A 111 4.50 -4.87 9.37
N TYR A 112 5.32 -5.01 8.32
CA TYR A 112 4.88 -4.73 6.95
C TYR A 112 3.75 -5.68 6.53
N ALA A 113 3.84 -6.97 6.87
CA ALA A 113 2.79 -7.93 6.57
C ALA A 113 1.43 -7.51 7.17
N LYS A 114 1.43 -6.89 8.36
CA LYS A 114 0.21 -6.32 8.98
C LYS A 114 -0.34 -5.13 8.18
N ALA A 115 0.51 -4.29 7.58
CA ALA A 115 0.04 -3.24 6.67
C ALA A 115 -0.69 -3.83 5.45
N LEU A 116 -0.16 -4.92 4.88
CA LEU A 116 -0.81 -5.66 3.78
C LEU A 116 -2.12 -6.32 4.24
N ASP A 117 -2.22 -6.80 5.49
CA ASP A 117 -3.47 -7.28 6.08
C ASP A 117 -4.53 -6.16 6.15
N SER A 118 -4.17 -4.97 6.62
CA SER A 118 -5.07 -3.82 6.65
C SER A 118 -5.52 -3.40 5.26
N PHE A 119 -4.62 -3.44 4.27
CA PHE A 119 -5.00 -3.16 2.88
C PHE A 119 -5.92 -4.25 2.28
N ALA A 120 -5.73 -5.52 2.63
CA ALA A 120 -6.65 -6.59 2.22
C ALA A 120 -8.08 -6.40 2.79
N LYS A 121 -8.18 -5.95 4.06
CA LYS A 121 -9.46 -5.55 4.66
C LYS A 121 -10.06 -4.35 3.91
N TYR A 122 -9.23 -3.34 3.61
CA TYR A 122 -9.62 -2.15 2.86
C TYR A 122 -10.29 -2.49 1.52
N LEU A 123 -9.65 -3.36 0.73
CA LEU A 123 -10.20 -3.86 -0.54
C LEU A 123 -11.54 -4.60 -0.36
N SER A 124 -11.71 -5.31 0.75
CA SER A 124 -12.94 -6.06 1.04
C SER A 124 -14.10 -5.16 1.47
N THR A 125 -13.81 -4.12 2.24
CA THR A 125 -14.79 -3.07 2.56
C THR A 125 -15.20 -2.30 1.30
N MET A 126 -14.25 -1.98 0.39
CA MET A 126 -14.56 -1.40 -0.91
C MET A 126 -15.47 -2.30 -1.75
N GLU A 127 -15.18 -3.60 -1.83
CA GLU A 127 -15.99 -4.56 -2.58
C GLU A 127 -17.44 -4.56 -2.10
N THR A 128 -17.65 -4.63 -0.79
CA THR A 128 -18.98 -4.62 -0.16
C THR A 128 -19.75 -3.35 -0.55
N LYS A 129 -19.06 -2.21 -0.62
CA LYS A 129 -19.66 -0.94 -1.07
C LYS A 129 -20.03 -0.96 -2.54
N VAL A 130 -19.14 -1.47 -3.38
CA VAL A 130 -19.39 -1.57 -4.82
C VAL A 130 -20.58 -2.48 -5.11
N GLN A 131 -20.66 -3.63 -4.45
CA GLN A 131 -21.77 -4.58 -4.58
C GLN A 131 -23.11 -4.01 -4.11
N SER A 132 -23.11 -3.23 -3.02
CA SER A 132 -24.33 -2.57 -2.51
C SER A 132 -24.67 -1.27 -3.24
N GLY A 133 -23.82 -0.81 -4.17
CA GLY A 133 -23.97 0.49 -4.81
C GLY A 133 -23.80 1.68 -3.86
N ASN A 134 -23.23 1.48 -2.67
CA ASN A 134 -23.07 2.51 -1.66
C ASN A 134 -21.87 3.42 -1.99
N LYS A 135 -22.17 4.60 -2.50
CA LYS A 135 -21.20 5.62 -2.93
C LYS A 135 -20.88 6.67 -1.87
N THR A 136 -21.32 6.51 -0.63
CA THR A 136 -21.01 7.48 0.43
C THR A 136 -19.61 7.26 0.98
N ASP A 137 -19.04 8.31 1.55
CA ASP A 137 -17.79 8.22 2.30
C ASP A 137 -17.92 7.25 3.49
N SER A 138 -16.77 6.77 3.98
CA SER A 138 -16.71 5.64 4.91
C SER A 138 -15.64 5.82 5.96
N GLN A 139 -16.08 6.02 7.21
CA GLN A 139 -15.20 6.08 8.37
C GLN A 139 -14.39 4.78 8.56
N GLU A 140 -14.95 3.64 8.16
CA GLU A 140 -14.27 2.35 8.18
C GLU A 140 -13.10 2.32 7.19
N LEU A 141 -13.32 2.76 5.95
CA LEU A 141 -12.24 2.89 4.95
C LEU A 141 -11.15 3.86 5.45
N ASP A 142 -11.53 5.00 6.04
CA ASP A 142 -10.57 5.96 6.60
C ASP A 142 -9.76 5.37 7.76
N GLY A 143 -10.42 4.60 8.65
CA GLY A 143 -9.78 3.89 9.75
C GLY A 143 -8.77 2.85 9.28
N LEU A 144 -9.12 2.07 8.25
CA LEU A 144 -8.23 1.08 7.65
C LEU A 144 -7.03 1.71 6.94
N LYS A 145 -7.21 2.87 6.29
CA LYS A 145 -6.08 3.65 5.73
C LYS A 145 -5.12 4.09 6.82
N LYS A 146 -5.65 4.62 7.93
CA LYS A 146 -4.84 5.05 9.07
C LYS A 146 -4.08 3.86 9.68
N GLU A 147 -4.76 2.74 9.93
CA GLU A 147 -4.14 1.53 10.47
C GLU A 147 -2.99 1.03 9.58
N MET A 148 -3.23 0.97 8.26
CA MET A 148 -2.21 0.62 7.27
C MET A 148 -1.00 1.57 7.34
N GLN A 149 -1.22 2.89 7.40
CA GLN A 149 -0.13 3.88 7.53
C GLN A 149 0.65 3.72 8.83
N ASP A 150 -0.05 3.48 9.94
CA ASP A 150 0.57 3.27 11.26
C ASP A 150 1.48 2.02 11.23
N TYR A 151 1.06 0.93 10.57
CA TYR A 151 1.91 -0.24 10.35
C TYR A 151 3.09 0.04 9.41
N LEU A 152 2.90 0.77 8.31
CA LEU A 152 4.00 1.13 7.40
C LEU A 152 5.08 1.94 8.13
N ASN A 153 4.68 2.94 8.91
CA ASN A 153 5.60 3.75 9.71
C ASN A 153 6.35 2.91 10.75
N SER A 154 5.63 2.00 11.41
CA SER A 154 6.21 1.08 12.41
C SER A 154 7.20 0.09 11.78
N SER A 155 6.90 -0.40 10.57
CA SER A 155 7.81 -1.27 9.81
C SER A 155 9.11 -0.56 9.45
N ILE A 156 9.04 0.70 9.01
CA ILE A 156 10.21 1.54 8.71
C ILE A 156 11.05 1.79 9.98
N ALA A 157 10.39 2.14 11.09
CA ALA A 157 11.07 2.37 12.36
C ALA A 157 11.77 1.12 12.93
N ALA A 158 11.28 -0.07 12.58
CA ALA A 158 11.84 -1.35 13.00
C ALA A 158 13.02 -1.84 12.13
N MET A 159 13.35 -1.14 11.04
CA MET A 159 14.54 -1.48 10.23
C MET A 159 15.82 -1.29 11.05
N PRO A 160 16.88 -2.09 10.83
CA PRO A 160 18.10 -2.03 11.63
C PRO A 160 18.89 -0.71 11.49
N PHE A 161 18.57 0.12 10.50
CA PHE A 161 19.16 1.46 10.33
C PHE A 161 18.45 2.56 11.16
N GLY A 162 17.33 2.24 11.80
CA GLY A 162 16.54 3.17 12.62
C GLY A 162 16.96 3.26 14.09
N LYS A 163 18.06 2.60 14.49
CA LYS A 163 18.62 2.60 15.86
C LYS A 163 19.93 3.37 15.93
#